data_AF-A0A1U9XEZ1-F1
#
_entry.id   AF-A0A1U9XEZ1-F1
#
_cell.length_a   1.000
_cell.length_b   1.000
_cell.length_c   1.000
_cell.angle_alpha   90.00
_cell.angle_beta   90.00
_cell.angle_gamma   90.00
#
_symmetry.space_group_name_H-M   'P 1'
#
loop_
_entity.id
_entity.type
_entity.pdbx_description
1 polymer ?
#
loop_
_entity_poly.entity_id
_entity_poly.type
_entity_poly.pdbx_seq_one_letter_code
_entity_poly.pdbx_strand_id
1 'polypeptide(L)'
;MKNITVSDFDSKNTLVDNFKLSGFDVVVTDVKGDRVRIVDALPELLLGNLKLKNADGHNIDPTEIVSSIDASKLGLDVAVLGG
;
A
#
# COMPACT_ATOMS: atom_id res chain seq x y z
N MET A 1 -15.65 -1.38 -5.13
CA MET A 1 -14.30 -1.03 -4.63
C MET A 1 -14.46 0.19 -3.74
N LYS A 2 -14.01 0.13 -2.49
CA LYS A 2 -14.21 1.21 -1.50
C LYS A 2 -12.96 2.08 -1.44
N ASN A 3 -13.11 3.40 -1.41
CA ASN A 3 -12.01 4.34 -1.18
C ASN A 3 -12.10 4.86 0.25
N ILE A 4 -10.98 4.85 0.96
CA ILE A 4 -10.86 5.34 2.33
C ILE A 4 -9.54 6.09 2.50
N THR A 5 -9.44 6.89 3.54
CA THR A 5 -8.18 7.52 3.95
C THR A 5 -7.36 6.56 4.83
N VAL A 6 -6.08 6.88 5.03
CA VAL A 6 -5.21 6.14 5.97
C VAL A 6 -5.81 6.13 7.38
N SER A 7 -6.42 7.23 7.82
CA SER A 7 -7.03 7.36 9.14
C SER A 7 -8.30 6.50 9.31
N ASP A 8 -9.02 6.23 8.23
CA ASP A 8 -10.21 5.38 8.21
C ASP A 8 -9.89 3.87 8.05
N PHE A 9 -8.63 3.53 7.78
CA PHE A 9 -8.22 2.14 7.58
C PHE A 9 -7.97 1.43 8.92
N ASP A 10 -8.78 0.41 9.19
CA ASP A 10 -8.59 -0.46 10.35
C ASP A 10 -7.48 -1.48 10.12
N SER A 11 -6.24 -1.02 10.24
CA SER A 11 -5.03 -1.84 10.16
C SER A 11 -4.93 -2.94 11.22
N LYS A 12 -5.72 -2.85 12.30
CA LYS A 12 -5.68 -3.84 13.38
C LYS A 12 -6.49 -5.08 13.05
N ASN A 13 -7.65 -4.90 12.42
CA ASN A 13 -8.61 -5.95 12.09
C ASN A 13 -8.62 -6.37 10.62
N THR A 14 -7.98 -5.61 9.73
CA THR A 14 -7.88 -5.97 8.31
C THR A 14 -6.68 -6.90 8.08
N LEU A 15 -6.95 -8.09 7.55
CA LEU A 15 -5.91 -9.04 7.12
C LEU A 15 -5.79 -8.97 5.60
N VAL A 16 -4.59 -8.68 5.13
CA VAL A 16 -4.26 -8.49 3.72
C VAL A 16 -3.79 -9.80 3.12
N ASP A 17 -4.51 -10.26 2.10
CA ASP A 17 -4.10 -11.38 1.26
C ASP A 17 -3.15 -10.89 0.15
N ASN A 18 -3.49 -9.75 -0.47
CA ASN A 18 -2.69 -9.16 -1.53
C ASN A 18 -2.78 -7.63 -1.52
N PHE A 19 -1.73 -6.95 -1.96
CA PHE A 19 -1.72 -5.50 -2.12
C PHE A 19 -1.15 -5.09 -3.47
N LYS A 20 -1.58 -3.94 -3.97
CA LYS A 20 -1.10 -3.34 -5.20
C LYS A 20 -0.96 -1.85 -5.03
N LEU A 21 0.13 -1.30 -5.54
CA LEU A 21 0.36 0.14 -5.55
C LEU A 21 -0.19 0.77 -6.83
N SER A 22 -0.79 1.95 -6.68
CA SER A 22 -1.42 2.71 -7.76
C SER A 22 -1.07 4.18 -7.61
N GLY A 23 0.14 4.57 -8.03
CA GLY A 23 0.69 5.89 -7.73
C GLY A 23 1.00 5.99 -6.23
N PHE A 24 0.41 6.97 -5.54
CA PHE A 24 0.52 7.13 -4.09
C PHE A 24 -0.53 6.34 -3.29
N ASP A 25 -1.53 5.79 -3.97
CA ASP A 25 -2.57 4.97 -3.35
C ASP A 25 -2.11 3.53 -3.17
N VAL A 26 -2.60 2.90 -2.10
CA VAL A 26 -2.43 1.46 -1.87
C VAL A 26 -3.78 0.76 -1.97
N VAL A 27 -3.87 -0.20 -2.89
CA VAL A 27 -5.03 -1.06 -3.06
C VAL A 27 -4.77 -2.36 -2.33
N VAL A 28 -5.53 -2.60 -1.27
CA VAL A 28 -5.49 -3.80 -0.45
C VAL A 28 -6.64 -4.73 -0.84
N THR A 29 -6.35 -6.02 -0.93
CA THR A 29 -7.34 -7.10 -1.02
C THR A 29 -7.28 -7.87 0.29
N ASP A 30 -8.39 -7.88 1.01
CA ASP A 30 -8.55 -8.63 2.26
C ASP A 30 -8.64 -10.14 1.97
N VAL A 31 -8.34 -10.99 2.96
CA VAL A 31 -8.55 -12.45 2.91
C VAL A 31 -9.98 -12.87 2.56
N LYS A 32 -10.97 -11.99 2.75
CA LYS A 32 -12.37 -12.18 2.31
C LYS A 32 -12.58 -11.90 0.81
N GLY A 33 -11.57 -11.40 0.10
CA GLY A 33 -11.65 -10.96 -1.29
C GLY A 33 -12.11 -9.51 -1.48
N ASP A 34 -12.37 -8.78 -0.39
CA ASP A 34 -12.80 -7.39 -0.44
C ASP A 34 -11.66 -6.45 -0.82
N ARG A 35 -11.94 -5.54 -1.76
CA ARG A 35 -10.94 -4.58 -2.27
C ARG A 35 -11.18 -3.17 -1.72
N VAL A 36 -10.16 -2.66 -1.05
CA VAL A 36 -10.12 -1.34 -0.44
C VAL A 36 -8.95 -0.55 -1.03
N ARG A 37 -9.22 0.66 -1.49
CA ARG A 37 -8.19 1.63 -1.86
C ARG A 37 -7.99 2.57 -0.69
N ILE A 38 -6.76 2.64 -0.20
CA ILE A 38 -6.32 3.58 0.81
C ILE A 38 -5.60 4.71 0.06
N VAL A 39 -6.21 5.89 0.08
CA VAL A 39 -5.72 7.08 -0.63
C VAL A 39 -4.49 7.64 0.10
N ASP A 40 -3.46 8.04 -0.66
CA ASP A 40 -2.21 8.61 -0.15
C ASP A 40 -1.51 7.75 0.93
N ALA A 41 -1.67 6.44 0.81
CA ALA A 41 -1.20 5.48 1.80
C ALA A 41 0.29 5.11 1.66
N LEU A 42 0.88 5.29 0.48
CA LEU A 42 2.26 4.92 0.23
C LEU A 42 3.24 5.68 1.14
N PRO A 43 3.20 7.03 1.27
CA PRO A 43 4.08 7.75 2.19
C PRO A 43 3.93 7.27 3.63
N GLU A 44 2.70 7.05 4.09
CA GLU A 44 2.42 6.58 5.46
C GLU A 44 2.93 5.16 5.71
N LEU A 45 2.92 4.29 4.70
CA LEU A 45 3.53 2.96 4.77
C LEU A 45 5.05 3.04 4.84
N LEU A 46 5.67 3.91 4.04
CA LEU A 46 7.12 4.12 4.02
C LEU A 46 7.63 4.74 5.33
N LEU A 47 6.84 5.64 5.92
CA LEU A 47 7.13 6.26 7.22
C LEU A 47 6.81 5.33 8.40
N GLY A 48 6.12 4.21 8.17
CA GLY A 48 5.71 3.24 9.20
C GLY A 48 4.51 3.68 10.04
N ASN A 49 3.82 4.75 9.65
CA ASN A 49 2.59 5.24 10.27
C ASN A 49 1.39 4.33 9.96
N LEU A 50 1.40 3.74 8.76
CA LEU A 50 0.44 2.74 8.33
C LEU A 50 1.10 1.36 8.33
N LYS A 51 0.48 0.38 8.99
CA LYS A 51 0.91 -1.02 9.01
C LYS A 51 -0.15 -1.88 8.36
N LEU A 52 0.28 -2.79 7.50
CA LEU A 52 -0.56 -3.84 6.94
C LEU A 52 -0.24 -5.14 7.67
N LYS A 53 -1.23 -6.00 7.86
CA LYS A 53 -1.02 -7.36 8.37
C LYS A 53 -1.32 -8.37 7.28
N ASN A 54 -0.49 -9.39 7.14
CA ASN A 54 -0.74 -10.49 6.23
C ASN A 54 -1.84 -11.41 6.77
N ALA A 55 -2.23 -12.44 6.00
CA ALA A 55 -3.23 -13.43 6.40
C ALA A 55 -2.90 -14.17 7.71
N ASP A 56 -1.61 -14.32 8.03
CA ASP A 56 -1.11 -14.93 9.27
C ASP A 56 -1.14 -13.96 10.48
N GLY A 57 -1.54 -12.71 10.27
CA GLY A 57 -1.59 -11.67 11.30
C GLY A 57 -0.24 -11.01 11.62
N HIS A 58 0.81 -11.36 10.87
CA HIS A 58 2.11 -10.69 10.95
C HIS A 58 2.09 -9.36 10.19
N ASN A 59 2.82 -8.37 10.69
CA ASN A 59 2.95 -7.11 9.98
C ASN A 59 3.77 -7.33 8.70
N ILE A 60 3.29 -6.78 7.58
CA ILE A 60 4.02 -6.74 6.33
C ILE A 60 5.12 -5.68 6.48
N ASP A 61 6.36 -6.07 6.22
CA ASP A 61 7.49 -5.17 6.37
C ASP A 61 7.47 -4.11 5.24
N PRO A 62 7.68 -2.83 5.56
CA PRO A 62 7.70 -1.78 4.55
C PRO A 62 8.72 -2.03 3.43
N THR A 63 9.81 -2.73 3.73
CA THR A 63 10.84 -3.15 2.76
C THR A 63 10.33 -4.15 1.72
N GLU A 64 9.38 -5.04 2.07
CA GLU A 64 8.73 -5.94 1.10
C GLU A 64 7.78 -5.15 0.19
N ILE A 65 7.12 -4.13 0.73
CA ILE A 65 6.30 -3.20 -0.03
C ILE A 65 7.16 -2.42 -1.02
N VAL A 66 8.28 -1.86 -0.56
CA VAL A 66 9.24 -1.13 -1.41
C VAL A 66 9.84 -2.02 -2.49
N SER A 67 10.17 -3.27 -2.17
CA SER A 67 10.71 -4.21 -3.15
C SER A 67 9.67 -4.61 -4.22
N SER A 68 8.38 -4.45 -3.90
CA SER A 68 7.26 -4.64 -4.82
C SER A 68 6.89 -3.37 -5.59
N ILE A 69 7.53 -2.22 -5.29
CA ILE A 69 7.39 -0.98 -6.05
C ILE A 69 8.16 -1.14 -7.36
N ASP A 70 7.42 -1.26 -8.44
CA ASP A 70 7.94 -0.98 -9.77
C ASP A 70 8.10 0.55 -9.90
N ALA A 71 9.32 1.06 -9.72
CA ALA A 71 9.62 2.50 -9.72
C ALA A 71 9.18 3.20 -11.01
N SER A 72 9.10 2.47 -12.13
CA SER A 72 8.56 2.96 -13.39
C SER A 72 7.07 3.31 -13.31
N LYS A 73 6.31 2.61 -12.45
CA LYS A 73 4.87 2.90 -12.20
C LYS A 73 4.64 4.07 -11.26
N LEU A 74 5.66 4.54 -10.54
CA LEU A 74 5.58 5.74 -9.73
C LEU A 74 5.77 7.03 -10.54
N GLY A 75 5.96 6.93 -11.86
CA GLY A 75 6.26 8.09 -12.69
C GLY A 75 7.62 8.73 -12.40
N LEU A 76 8.45 8.08 -11.59
CA LEU A 76 9.83 8.50 -11.32
C LEU A 76 10.75 8.31 -12.53
N ASP A 77 10.35 7.47 -13.49
CA ASP A 77 11.06 7.26 -14.76
C ASP A 77 11.13 8.55 -15.61
N VAL A 78 10.17 9.47 -15.42
CA VAL A 78 10.16 10.78 -16.09
C VAL A 78 10.99 11.84 -15.34
N ALA A 79 11.49 11.51 -14.14
CA ALA A 79 12.37 12.37 -13.35
C ALA A 79 13.87 12.07 -13.57
N VAL A 80 14.22 11.25 -14.57
CA VAL A 80 15.57 11.27 -15.14
C VAL A 80 15.70 12.55 -15.96
N LEU A 81 16.12 13.60 -15.26
CA LEU A 81 16.78 14.81 -15.73
C LEU A 81 16.81 14.96 -17.25
N GLY A 82 15.87 15.75 -17.77
CA GLY A 82 16.20 16.61 -18.91
C GLY A 82 17.27 17.60 -18.44
N GLY A 83 18.51 17.38 -18.87
CA GLY A 83 19.67 18.23 -18.58
C GLY A 83 20.98 17.57 -18.95
#